data_AF-A0A4Z2HFV6-F1
#
_entry.id   AF-A0A4Z2HFV6-F1
#
_cell.length_a   1.000
_cell.length_b   1.000
_cell.length_c   1.000
_cell.angle_alpha   90.00
_cell.angle_beta   90.00
_cell.angle_gamma   90.00
#
_symmetry.space_group_name_H-M   'P 1'
#
loop_
_entity.id
_entity.type
_entity.pdbx_description
1 polymer ?
#
loop_
_entity_poly.entity_id
_entity_poly.type
_entity_poly.pdbx_seq_one_letter_code
_entity_poly.pdbx_strand_id
1 'polypeptide(L)'
;MELVFVIDSSESVGPENFEIIKDFVTRLVDRTTVGRNATRIGLVLYSLDVHLEFNLVRYASKQDVKQAIRKMPYMGEGTYTGTAIRKATQEAFVSARPGVRKVAIVITDGQTDKRESVKLDIAVREAHAANIEMYALGIVNSSDPTQMEFLQELNLIASEPDSEHMYLIDDFNTLPALESKLVSQFCEDENGALIYNRITNGHWNGNNGQRHGTKGNNGNGENTNGYNGNNGNNGYENTDNGHNIQDEIQNQRRTNSRGRGDTFTLPISADPLRIQV
;
A
#
# COMPACT_ATOMS: atom_id res chain seq x y z
N MET A 1 -6.61 5.32 0.14
CA MET A 1 -5.50 4.57 -0.50
C MET A 1 -5.97 3.78 -1.73
N GLU A 2 -5.09 3.55 -2.70
CA GLU A 2 -5.25 2.60 -3.81
C GLU A 2 -4.22 1.48 -3.62
N LEU A 3 -4.66 0.24 -3.37
CA LEU A 3 -3.80 -0.89 -3.03
C LEU A 3 -3.86 -1.95 -4.13
N VAL A 4 -2.72 -2.38 -4.65
CA VAL A 4 -2.66 -3.48 -5.63
C VAL A 4 -1.73 -4.56 -5.12
N PHE A 5 -2.22 -5.80 -5.09
CA PHE A 5 -1.38 -6.98 -4.84
C PHE A 5 -0.84 -7.50 -6.17
N VAL A 6 0.46 -7.79 -6.23
CA VAL A 6 1.13 -8.41 -7.38
C VAL A 6 1.69 -9.73 -6.88
N ILE A 7 1.01 -10.83 -7.19
CA ILE A 7 1.20 -12.12 -6.52
C ILE A 7 1.82 -13.12 -7.48
N ASP A 8 2.97 -13.65 -7.07
CA ASP A 8 3.65 -14.76 -7.73
C ASP A 8 2.88 -16.08 -7.52
N SER A 9 2.66 -16.78 -8.62
CA SER A 9 2.03 -18.09 -8.73
C SER A 9 2.91 -19.04 -9.55
N SER A 10 4.22 -18.80 -9.58
CA SER A 10 5.21 -19.61 -10.28
C SER A 10 5.37 -21.01 -9.70
N GLU A 11 6.14 -21.84 -10.38
CA GLU A 11 6.44 -23.20 -9.96
C GLU A 11 7.20 -23.28 -8.63
N SER A 12 8.09 -22.32 -8.34
CA SER A 12 8.85 -22.28 -7.08
C SER A 12 7.94 -22.12 -5.87
N VAL A 13 6.88 -21.32 -6.01
CA VAL A 13 5.88 -21.14 -4.95
C VAL A 13 5.22 -22.47 -4.64
N GLY A 14 4.72 -23.17 -5.65
CA GLY A 14 3.97 -24.41 -5.48
C GLY A 14 2.55 -24.18 -4.92
N PRO A 15 1.64 -25.16 -5.11
CA PRO A 15 0.23 -24.99 -4.78
C PRO A 15 -0.05 -24.84 -3.28
N GLU A 16 0.75 -25.47 -2.42
CA GLU A 16 0.56 -25.41 -0.96
C GLU A 16 0.91 -24.02 -0.40
N ASN A 17 2.07 -23.47 -0.78
CA ASN A 17 2.45 -22.13 -0.34
C ASN A 17 1.57 -21.04 -0.98
N PHE A 18 1.05 -21.29 -2.18
CA PHE A 18 0.10 -20.38 -2.82
C PHE A 18 -1.18 -20.20 -1.98
N GLU A 19 -1.67 -21.25 -1.32
CA GLU A 19 -2.79 -21.12 -0.36
C GLU A 19 -2.40 -20.30 0.88
N ILE A 20 -1.14 -20.39 1.35
CA ILE A 20 -0.64 -19.55 2.44
C ILE A 20 -0.63 -18.07 2.02
N ILE A 21 -0.19 -17.76 0.79
CA ILE A 21 -0.23 -16.40 0.24
C ILE A 21 -1.68 -15.90 0.16
N LYS A 22 -2.61 -16.72 -0.33
CA LYS A 22 -4.05 -16.37 -0.39
C LYS A 22 -4.60 -16.04 0.98
N ASP A 23 -4.27 -16.82 2.00
CA ASP A 23 -4.69 -16.58 3.38
C ASP A 23 -4.07 -15.30 3.95
N PHE A 24 -2.78 -15.07 3.71
CA PHE A 24 -2.08 -13.86 4.13
C PHE A 24 -2.70 -12.60 3.52
N VAL A 25 -2.89 -12.57 2.20
CA VAL A 25 -3.52 -11.43 1.50
C VAL A 25 -4.96 -11.23 1.98
N THR A 26 -5.70 -12.33 2.21
CA THR A 26 -7.04 -12.27 2.80
C THR A 26 -7.06 -11.60 4.17
N ARG A 27 -6.06 -11.87 5.03
CA ARG A 27 -5.92 -11.23 6.35
C ARG A 27 -5.59 -9.74 6.25
N LEU A 28 -4.72 -9.33 5.33
CA LEU A 28 -4.45 -7.91 5.06
C LEU A 28 -5.72 -7.17 4.64
N VAL A 29 -6.53 -7.78 3.76
CA VAL A 29 -7.83 -7.25 3.35
C VAL A 29 -8.80 -7.16 4.54
N ASP A 30 -8.77 -8.12 5.46
CA ASP A 30 -9.60 -8.08 6.68
C ASP A 30 -9.29 -6.89 7.59
N ARG A 31 -8.03 -6.46 7.64
CA ARG A 31 -7.60 -5.30 8.42
C ARG A 31 -7.77 -3.96 7.70
N THR A 32 -8.11 -3.99 6.41
CA THR A 32 -8.25 -2.79 5.58
C THR A 32 -9.70 -2.29 5.53
N THR A 33 -9.91 -0.97 5.58
CA THR A 33 -11.21 -0.34 5.34
C THR A 33 -11.49 -0.25 3.84
N VAL A 34 -12.15 -1.27 3.29
CA VAL A 34 -12.46 -1.37 1.84
C VAL A 34 -13.75 -0.62 1.50
N GLY A 35 -13.70 0.22 0.47
CA GLY A 35 -14.88 0.92 -0.04
C GLY A 35 -14.57 1.85 -1.21
N ARG A 36 -15.60 2.27 -1.95
CA ARG A 36 -15.44 3.17 -3.12
C ARG A 36 -14.75 4.49 -2.77
N ASN A 37 -15.04 5.01 -1.58
CA ASN A 37 -14.46 6.25 -1.06
C ASN A 37 -13.34 6.02 -0.03
N ALA A 38 -13.06 4.76 0.34
CA ALA A 38 -12.03 4.37 1.29
C ALA A 38 -10.85 3.73 0.54
N THR A 39 -10.35 2.58 0.99
CA THR A 39 -9.34 1.82 0.24
C THR A 39 -9.99 1.03 -0.89
N ARG A 40 -9.45 1.17 -2.09
CA ARG A 40 -9.79 0.36 -3.26
C ARG A 40 -8.67 -0.63 -3.54
N ILE A 41 -9.02 -1.85 -3.93
CA ILE A 41 -8.08 -2.96 -4.06
C ILE A 41 -8.11 -3.52 -5.48
N GLY A 42 -6.92 -3.70 -6.07
CA GLY A 42 -6.69 -4.44 -7.30
C GLY A 42 -5.76 -5.63 -7.07
N LEU A 43 -5.72 -6.53 -8.03
CA LEU A 43 -4.88 -7.73 -7.95
C LEU A 43 -4.38 -8.12 -9.34
N VAL A 44 -3.06 -8.32 -9.43
CA VAL A 44 -2.37 -8.94 -10.55
C VAL A 44 -1.80 -10.26 -10.05
N LEU A 45 -2.08 -11.33 -10.78
CA LEU A 45 -1.56 -12.67 -10.53
C LEU A 45 -0.59 -13.01 -11.67
N TYR A 46 0.57 -13.58 -11.37
CA TYR A 46 1.56 -13.84 -12.41
C TYR A 46 2.38 -15.10 -12.19
N SER A 47 2.82 -15.68 -13.30
CA SER A 47 3.87 -16.68 -13.41
C SER A 47 4.59 -16.41 -14.75
N LEU A 48 4.64 -17.35 -15.69
CA LEU A 48 4.96 -17.13 -17.11
C LEU A 48 3.88 -16.30 -17.83
N ASP A 49 2.63 -16.43 -17.40
CA ASP A 49 1.51 -15.61 -17.85
C ASP A 49 1.16 -14.57 -16.77
N VAL A 50 0.63 -13.42 -17.18
CA VAL A 50 0.28 -12.33 -16.25
C VAL A 50 -1.18 -11.94 -16.40
N HIS A 51 -1.97 -12.12 -15.34
CA HIS A 51 -3.39 -11.85 -15.31
C HIS A 51 -3.73 -10.65 -14.43
N LEU A 52 -4.53 -9.73 -14.96
CA LEU A 52 -5.25 -8.75 -14.14
C LEU A 52 -6.53 -9.41 -13.63
N GLU A 53 -6.49 -9.99 -12.44
CA GLU A 53 -7.65 -10.64 -11.82
C GLU A 53 -8.78 -9.63 -11.58
N PHE A 54 -8.43 -8.44 -11.08
CA PHE A 54 -9.34 -7.31 -11.00
C PHE A 54 -8.61 -5.98 -10.77
N ASN A 55 -9.17 -4.91 -11.32
CA ASN A 55 -8.66 -3.55 -11.10
C ASN A 55 -9.34 -2.86 -9.89
N LEU A 56 -8.86 -1.65 -9.57
CA LEU A 56 -9.30 -0.84 -8.43
C LEU A 56 -10.81 -0.50 -8.39
N VAL A 57 -11.53 -0.62 -9.51
CA VAL A 57 -12.95 -0.25 -9.58
C VAL A 57 -13.89 -1.44 -9.58
N ARG A 58 -13.36 -2.67 -9.69
CA ARG A 58 -14.17 -3.88 -9.86
C ARG A 58 -14.99 -4.24 -8.63
N TYR A 59 -14.38 -4.12 -7.45
CA TYR A 59 -14.98 -4.51 -6.16
C TYR A 59 -15.04 -3.32 -5.20
N ALA A 60 -16.18 -3.21 -4.52
CA ALA A 60 -16.47 -2.13 -3.57
C ALA A 60 -16.65 -2.63 -2.14
N SER A 61 -16.68 -3.95 -1.92
CA SER A 61 -16.84 -4.55 -0.61
C SER A 61 -15.67 -5.45 -0.26
N LYS A 62 -15.32 -5.49 1.02
CA LYS A 62 -14.31 -6.41 1.57
C LYS A 62 -14.62 -7.86 1.23
N GLN A 63 -15.90 -8.26 1.31
CA GLN A 63 -16.33 -9.62 1.06
C GLN A 63 -16.08 -10.05 -0.39
N ASP A 64 -16.37 -9.19 -1.36
CA ASP A 64 -16.16 -9.51 -2.78
C ASP A 64 -14.66 -9.66 -3.10
N VAL A 65 -13.82 -8.78 -2.56
CA VAL A 65 -12.35 -8.87 -2.71
C VAL A 65 -11.83 -10.20 -2.16
N LYS A 66 -12.25 -10.57 -0.94
CA LYS A 66 -11.85 -11.86 -0.33
C LYS A 66 -12.33 -13.06 -1.14
N GLN A 67 -13.55 -12.98 -1.70
CA GLN A 67 -14.07 -14.07 -2.52
C GLN A 67 -13.31 -14.21 -3.83
N ALA A 68 -12.85 -13.11 -4.42
CA ALA A 68 -11.99 -13.12 -5.60
C ALA A 68 -10.61 -13.74 -5.28
N ILE A 69 -9.96 -13.32 -4.19
CA ILE A 69 -8.67 -13.89 -3.73
C ILE A 69 -8.76 -15.40 -3.55
N ARG A 70 -9.81 -15.90 -2.88
CA ARG A 70 -10.01 -17.34 -2.66
C ARG A 70 -10.14 -18.15 -3.95
N LYS A 71 -10.64 -17.54 -5.02
CA LYS A 71 -10.88 -18.17 -6.33
C LYS A 71 -9.68 -18.09 -7.28
N MET A 72 -8.61 -17.42 -6.90
CA MET A 72 -7.40 -17.35 -7.74
C MET A 72 -6.88 -18.77 -8.03
N PRO A 73 -6.67 -19.10 -9.31
CA PRO A 73 -6.07 -20.37 -9.68
C PRO A 73 -4.56 -20.34 -9.41
N TYR A 74 -3.98 -21.47 -9.02
CA TYR A 74 -2.54 -21.65 -9.09
C TYR A 74 -2.13 -21.81 -10.57
N MET A 75 -1.14 -21.06 -11.04
CA MET A 75 -0.74 -21.04 -12.46
C MET A 75 0.46 -21.95 -12.73
N GLY A 76 1.48 -21.92 -11.87
CA GLY A 76 2.77 -22.57 -12.10
C GLY A 76 3.58 -21.95 -13.24
N GLU A 77 4.78 -22.49 -13.44
CA GLU A 77 5.74 -22.19 -14.52
C GLU A 77 6.20 -20.73 -14.61
N GLY A 78 7.51 -20.47 -14.52
CA GLY A 78 8.10 -19.15 -14.83
C GLY A 78 7.69 -18.00 -13.90
N THR A 79 8.44 -16.90 -13.96
CA THR A 79 8.31 -15.78 -13.01
C THR A 79 8.52 -14.45 -13.73
N TYR A 80 7.50 -13.94 -14.44
CA TYR A 80 7.54 -12.71 -15.24
C TYR A 80 7.21 -11.46 -14.39
N THR A 81 8.07 -11.20 -13.41
CA THR A 81 7.92 -10.12 -12.43
C THR A 81 7.88 -8.73 -13.08
N GLY A 82 8.72 -8.47 -14.10
CA GLY A 82 8.74 -7.18 -14.79
C GLY A 82 7.41 -6.87 -15.49
N THR A 83 6.84 -7.87 -16.15
CA THR A 83 5.57 -7.80 -16.87
C THR A 83 4.42 -7.65 -15.89
N ALA A 84 4.48 -8.32 -14.74
CA ALA A 84 3.50 -8.17 -13.66
C ALA A 84 3.48 -6.75 -13.10
N ILE A 85 4.64 -6.18 -12.79
CA ILE A 85 4.76 -4.79 -12.30
C ILE A 85 4.29 -3.79 -13.35
N ARG A 86 4.67 -3.99 -14.62
CA ARG A 86 4.19 -3.14 -15.72
C ARG A 86 2.67 -3.24 -15.89
N LYS A 87 2.09 -4.44 -15.83
CA LYS A 87 0.63 -4.63 -15.89
C LYS A 87 -0.09 -3.98 -14.72
N ALA A 88 0.46 -4.10 -13.50
CA ALA A 88 -0.08 -3.39 -12.35
C ALA A 88 -0.12 -1.87 -12.60
N THR A 89 1.00 -1.31 -13.08
CA THR A 89 1.14 0.11 -13.37
C THR A 89 0.18 0.59 -14.47
N GLN A 90 0.11 -0.13 -15.58
CA GLN A 90 -0.60 0.31 -16.78
C GLN A 90 -2.10 -0.06 -16.77
N GLU A 91 -2.50 -1.11 -16.06
CA GLU A 91 -3.87 -1.63 -16.10
C GLU A 91 -4.55 -1.64 -14.72
N ALA A 92 -3.89 -2.13 -13.67
CA ALA A 92 -4.51 -2.17 -12.35
C ALA A 92 -4.70 -0.76 -11.76
N PHE A 93 -3.69 0.10 -11.90
CA PHE A 93 -3.69 1.50 -11.42
C PHE A 93 -4.29 2.51 -12.41
N VAL A 94 -4.75 2.09 -13.59
CA VAL A 94 -5.29 3.02 -14.62
C VAL A 94 -6.43 3.90 -14.09
N SER A 95 -7.26 3.35 -13.20
CA SER A 95 -8.41 4.02 -12.59
C SER A 95 -8.11 4.59 -11.20
N ALA A 96 -6.84 4.71 -10.81
CA ALA A 96 -6.44 5.27 -9.53
C ALA A 96 -6.92 6.73 -9.39
N ARG A 97 -7.43 7.09 -8.21
CA ARG A 97 -7.87 8.47 -7.94
C ARG A 97 -6.66 9.40 -7.92
N PRO A 98 -6.76 10.60 -8.52
CA PRO A 98 -5.70 11.59 -8.44
C PRO A 98 -5.49 12.04 -6.98
N GLY A 99 -4.25 12.27 -6.58
CA GLY A 99 -3.90 12.72 -5.23
C GLY A 99 -4.07 11.67 -4.12
N VAL A 100 -4.44 10.43 -4.44
CA VAL A 100 -4.54 9.33 -3.47
C VAL A 100 -3.25 8.49 -3.50
N ARG A 101 -2.74 8.13 -2.32
CA ARG A 101 -1.58 7.23 -2.16
C ARG A 101 -1.82 5.91 -2.89
N LYS A 102 -0.88 5.52 -3.76
CA LYS A 102 -0.89 4.26 -4.52
C LYS A 102 0.18 3.33 -3.98
N VAL A 103 -0.23 2.14 -3.57
CA VAL A 103 0.64 1.14 -2.95
C VAL A 103 0.56 -0.16 -3.73
N ALA A 104 1.69 -0.69 -4.17
CA ALA A 104 1.81 -2.03 -4.71
C ALA A 104 2.53 -2.94 -3.70
N ILE A 105 2.00 -4.13 -3.45
CA ILE A 105 2.68 -5.17 -2.66
C ILE A 105 3.02 -6.32 -3.60
N VAL A 106 4.30 -6.47 -3.90
CA VAL A 106 4.84 -7.57 -4.71
C VAL A 106 5.21 -8.71 -3.75
N ILE A 107 4.64 -9.89 -3.97
CA ILE A 107 4.93 -11.11 -3.20
C ILE A 107 5.54 -12.11 -4.18
N THR A 108 6.75 -12.57 -3.91
CA THR A 108 7.50 -13.48 -4.79
C THR A 108 8.50 -14.32 -4.01
N ASP A 109 8.84 -15.49 -4.53
CA ASP A 109 9.83 -16.41 -3.95
C ASP A 109 10.98 -16.75 -4.91
N GLY A 110 11.00 -16.14 -6.09
CA GLY A 110 11.90 -16.51 -7.16
C GLY A 110 12.46 -15.30 -7.90
N GLN A 111 13.65 -15.49 -8.46
CA GLN A 111 14.23 -14.52 -9.39
C GLN A 111 13.40 -14.41 -10.67
N THR A 112 13.41 -13.22 -11.24
CA THR A 112 12.77 -12.93 -12.51
C THR A 112 13.32 -13.82 -13.62
N ASP A 113 12.43 -14.42 -14.41
CA ASP A 113 12.83 -15.34 -15.47
C ASP A 113 13.60 -14.61 -16.58
N LYS A 114 14.78 -15.12 -16.95
CA LYS A 114 15.64 -14.53 -17.98
C LYS A 114 15.02 -14.52 -19.38
N ARG A 115 14.01 -15.37 -19.62
CA ARG A 115 13.22 -15.41 -20.87
C ARG A 115 12.27 -14.22 -20.99
N GLU A 116 12.03 -13.52 -19.89
CA GLU A 116 11.15 -12.36 -19.87
C GLU A 116 11.65 -11.25 -20.81
N SER A 117 10.74 -10.72 -21.63
CA SER A 117 11.04 -9.63 -22.56
C SER A 117 11.06 -8.26 -21.88
N VAL A 118 10.23 -8.06 -20.85
CA VAL A 118 10.17 -6.84 -20.06
C VAL A 118 11.28 -6.85 -19.03
N LYS A 119 12.18 -5.86 -19.08
CA LYS A 119 13.24 -5.74 -18.08
C LYS A 119 12.68 -5.18 -16.77
N LEU A 120 13.02 -5.84 -15.67
CA LEU A 120 12.53 -5.51 -14.33
C LEU A 120 12.80 -4.05 -13.95
N ASP A 121 14.02 -3.57 -14.16
CA ASP A 121 14.45 -2.20 -13.88
C ASP A 121 13.60 -1.15 -14.62
N ILE A 122 13.24 -1.43 -15.88
CA ILE A 122 12.39 -0.55 -16.68
C ILE A 122 10.97 -0.54 -16.12
N ALA A 123 10.41 -1.70 -15.77
CA ALA A 123 9.06 -1.79 -15.21
C ALA A 123 8.94 -1.11 -13.85
N VAL A 124 9.93 -1.28 -12.98
CA VAL A 124 9.97 -0.63 -11.66
C VAL A 124 10.11 0.90 -11.81
N ARG A 125 10.98 1.37 -12.72
CA ARG A 125 11.10 2.80 -13.01
C ARG A 125 9.79 3.40 -13.52
N GLU A 126 9.04 2.67 -14.35
CA GLU A 126 7.70 3.09 -14.78
C GLU A 126 6.72 3.19 -13.60
N ALA A 127 6.73 2.21 -12.69
CA ALA A 127 5.89 2.23 -11.50
C ALA A 127 6.20 3.43 -10.58
N HIS A 128 7.48 3.68 -10.30
CA HIS A 128 7.90 4.84 -9.50
C HIS A 128 7.57 6.18 -10.19
N ALA A 129 7.76 6.28 -11.52
CA ALA A 129 7.36 7.46 -12.27
C ALA A 129 5.84 7.70 -12.22
N ALA A 130 5.03 6.65 -12.02
CA ALA A 130 3.59 6.74 -11.80
C ALA A 130 3.20 7.05 -10.33
N ASN A 131 4.18 7.34 -9.47
CA ASN A 131 4.05 7.58 -8.04
C ASN A 131 3.37 6.41 -7.30
N ILE A 132 3.80 5.20 -7.64
CA ILE A 132 3.43 3.96 -6.95
C ILE A 132 4.53 3.65 -5.93
N GLU A 133 4.13 3.57 -4.67
CA GLU A 133 4.97 3.10 -3.56
C GLU A 133 4.98 1.58 -3.56
N MET A 134 6.15 0.97 -3.63
CA MET A 134 6.30 -0.46 -3.84
C MET A 134 6.85 -1.13 -2.58
N TYR A 135 6.13 -2.15 -2.10
CA TYR A 135 6.57 -3.05 -1.05
C TYR A 135 6.97 -4.38 -1.69
N ALA A 136 8.17 -4.86 -1.41
CA ALA A 136 8.68 -6.13 -1.90
C ALA A 136 8.73 -7.15 -0.74
N LEU A 137 7.96 -8.22 -0.85
CA LEU A 137 7.95 -9.35 0.06
C LEU A 137 8.58 -10.54 -0.66
N GLY A 138 9.84 -10.82 -0.31
CA GLY A 138 10.61 -11.94 -0.83
C GLY A 138 10.61 -13.12 0.14
N ILE A 139 10.32 -14.31 -0.38
CA ILE A 139 10.42 -15.55 0.37
C ILE A 139 11.58 -16.37 -0.20
N VAL A 140 12.68 -16.53 0.54
CA VAL A 140 13.79 -17.37 0.11
C VAL A 140 14.51 -17.91 1.33
N ASN A 141 14.82 -19.19 1.34
CA ASN A 141 15.56 -19.78 2.43
C ASN A 141 16.97 -19.17 2.53
N SER A 142 17.43 -18.83 3.74
CA SER A 142 18.81 -18.36 3.99
C SER A 142 19.93 -19.30 3.57
N SER A 143 19.62 -20.58 3.36
CA SER A 143 20.56 -21.56 2.80
C SER A 143 20.53 -21.62 1.27
N ASP A 144 19.62 -20.91 0.61
CA ASP A 144 19.51 -20.90 -0.84
C ASP A 144 20.68 -20.13 -1.49
N PRO A 145 21.41 -20.73 -2.43
CA PRO A 145 22.55 -20.08 -3.08
C PRO A 145 22.17 -18.85 -3.91
N THR A 146 20.91 -18.71 -4.30
CA THR A 146 20.38 -17.61 -5.12
C THR A 146 19.93 -16.40 -4.30
N GLN A 147 19.93 -16.50 -2.97
CA GLN A 147 19.42 -15.46 -2.07
C GLN A 147 20.03 -14.08 -2.33
N MET A 148 21.34 -13.98 -2.57
CA MET A 148 22.01 -12.68 -2.76
C MET A 148 21.55 -11.97 -4.04
N GLU A 149 21.37 -12.72 -5.12
CA GLU A 149 20.87 -12.19 -6.39
C GLU A 149 19.39 -11.81 -6.27
N PHE A 150 18.59 -12.65 -5.61
CA PHE A 150 17.18 -12.35 -5.35
C PHE A 150 17.01 -11.11 -4.46
N LEU A 151 17.87 -10.92 -3.45
CA LEU A 151 17.88 -9.72 -2.63
C LEU A 151 18.12 -8.44 -3.45
N GLN A 152 18.96 -8.50 -4.48
CA GLN A 152 19.18 -7.36 -5.39
C GLN A 152 17.93 -7.04 -6.21
N GLU A 153 17.20 -8.05 -6.67
CA GLU A 153 15.91 -7.83 -7.34
C GLU A 153 14.87 -7.23 -6.40
N LEU A 154 14.80 -7.69 -5.15
CA LEU A 154 13.87 -7.14 -4.16
C LEU A 154 14.18 -5.69 -3.81
N ASN A 155 15.45 -5.33 -3.60
CA ASN A 155 15.87 -3.94 -3.40
C ASN A 155 15.55 -3.08 -4.61
N LEU A 156 15.70 -3.63 -5.83
CA LEU A 156 15.32 -2.92 -7.05
C LEU A 156 13.81 -2.64 -7.11
N ILE A 157 12.98 -3.58 -6.65
CA ILE A 157 11.51 -3.49 -6.66
C ILE A 157 10.99 -2.53 -5.56
N ALA A 158 11.60 -2.55 -4.38
CA ALA A 158 11.14 -1.80 -3.23
C ALA A 158 11.33 -0.28 -3.41
N SER A 159 10.42 0.50 -2.81
CA SER A 159 10.62 1.94 -2.67
C SER A 159 11.67 2.24 -1.59
N GLU A 160 12.38 3.35 -1.74
CA GLU A 160 13.31 3.84 -0.72
C GLU A 160 12.55 4.41 0.50
N PRO A 161 13.03 4.19 1.74
CA PRO A 161 14.18 3.36 2.09
C PRO A 161 13.82 1.86 2.14
N ASP A 162 14.75 0.99 1.72
CA ASP A 162 14.58 -0.47 1.74
C ASP A 162 14.14 -1.02 3.11
N SER A 163 14.63 -0.41 4.20
CA SER A 163 14.29 -0.83 5.58
C SER A 163 12.80 -0.75 5.93
N GLU A 164 12.03 0.02 5.17
CA GLU A 164 10.59 0.22 5.36
C GLU A 164 9.74 -0.58 4.37
N HIS A 165 10.27 -0.83 3.16
CA HIS A 165 9.52 -1.35 2.02
C HIS A 165 9.93 -2.76 1.58
N MET A 166 11.11 -3.25 1.99
CA MET A 166 11.58 -4.58 1.65
C MET A 166 11.50 -5.53 2.85
N TYR A 167 10.96 -6.72 2.62
CA TYR A 167 10.76 -7.77 3.60
C TYR A 167 11.28 -9.09 3.03
N LEU A 168 12.38 -9.58 3.57
CA LEU A 168 12.93 -10.90 3.25
C LEU A 168 12.57 -11.86 4.37
N ILE A 169 11.96 -12.99 4.04
CA ILE A 169 11.62 -14.05 4.99
C ILE A 169 12.08 -15.42 4.48
N ASP A 170 12.40 -16.33 5.41
CA ASP A 170 12.93 -17.66 5.08
C ASP A 170 11.87 -18.66 4.60
N ASP A 171 10.60 -18.46 4.98
CA ASP A 171 9.54 -19.46 4.83
C ASP A 171 8.16 -18.80 4.76
N PHE A 172 7.28 -19.31 3.90
CA PHE A 172 5.91 -18.81 3.72
C PHE A 172 5.09 -18.80 5.01
N ASN A 173 5.33 -19.74 5.93
CA ASN A 173 4.66 -19.81 7.23
C ASN A 173 4.98 -18.62 8.14
N THR A 174 5.97 -17.80 7.79
CA THR A 174 6.31 -16.57 8.52
C THR A 174 5.54 -15.34 8.00
N LEU A 175 4.88 -15.41 6.84
CA LEU A 175 4.03 -14.33 6.30
C LEU A 175 3.03 -13.77 7.33
N PRO A 176 2.32 -14.59 8.15
CA PRO A 176 1.42 -14.07 9.18
C PRO A 176 2.10 -13.12 10.18
N ALA A 177 3.39 -13.27 10.46
CA ALA A 177 4.12 -12.37 11.36
C ALA A 177 4.30 -10.96 10.76
N LEU A 178 4.26 -10.83 9.43
CA LEU A 178 4.33 -9.55 8.73
C LEU A 178 2.99 -8.81 8.68
N GLU A 179 1.86 -9.48 8.95
CA GLU A 179 0.51 -8.90 8.89
C GLU A 179 0.45 -7.59 9.68
N SER A 180 0.79 -7.62 10.97
CA SER A 180 0.73 -6.44 11.85
C SER A 180 1.65 -5.31 11.40
N LYS A 181 2.85 -5.64 10.88
CA LYS A 181 3.82 -4.64 10.42
C LYS A 181 3.29 -3.92 9.17
N LEU A 182 2.80 -4.67 8.19
CA LEU A 182 2.26 -4.10 6.94
C LEU A 182 0.94 -3.36 7.17
N VAL A 183 0.06 -3.92 7.99
CA VAL A 183 -1.20 -3.27 8.37
C VAL A 183 -0.94 -1.92 9.04
N SER A 184 0.09 -1.79 9.88
CA SER A 184 0.45 -0.48 10.47
C SER A 184 0.89 0.57 9.44
N GLN A 185 1.37 0.15 8.26
CA GLN A 185 1.73 1.06 7.17
C GLN A 185 0.50 1.49 6.34
N PHE A 186 -0.58 0.72 6.39
CA PHE A 186 -1.79 0.93 5.58
C PHE A 186 -2.98 1.45 6.39
N CYS A 187 -2.97 1.25 7.70
CA CYS A 187 -4.05 1.66 8.59
C CYS A 187 -3.98 3.14 8.89
N GLU A 188 -4.87 3.84 8.21
CA GLU A 188 -5.44 5.10 8.67
C GLU A 188 -6.56 4.78 9.67
N ASP A 189 -6.61 5.50 10.80
CA ASP A 189 -7.71 5.42 11.75
C ASP A 189 -9.03 5.94 11.15
N GLU A 190 -10.11 5.93 11.94
CA GLU A 190 -11.43 6.43 11.52
C GLU A 190 -11.41 7.91 11.05
N ASN A 191 -10.32 8.63 11.34
CA ASN A 191 -10.09 10.03 10.96
C ASN A 191 -9.07 10.20 9.83
N GLY A 192 -8.55 9.13 9.23
CA GLY A 192 -7.56 9.21 8.16
C GLY A 192 -6.11 9.35 8.64
N ALA A 193 -5.82 9.18 9.94
CA ALA A 193 -4.47 9.32 10.48
C ALA A 193 -3.72 7.98 10.53
N LEU A 194 -2.49 7.94 10.01
CA LEU A 194 -1.62 6.77 10.08
C LEU A 194 -1.36 6.38 11.55
N ILE A 195 -1.70 5.16 11.94
CA ILE A 195 -1.40 4.63 13.27
C ILE A 195 0.09 4.22 13.32
N TYR A 196 0.96 5.15 13.71
CA TYR A 196 2.30 4.79 14.14
C TYR A 196 2.22 4.08 15.50
N ASN A 197 2.65 2.83 15.58
CA ASN A 197 3.01 2.21 16.85
C ASN A 197 4.22 2.96 17.42
N ARG A 198 3.96 4.01 18.21
CA ARG A 198 4.97 4.66 19.03
C ARG A 198 5.33 3.72 20.18
N ILE A 199 6.29 2.82 19.96
CA ILE A 199 7.01 2.20 21.07
C ILE A 199 7.85 3.30 21.71
N THR A 200 7.28 4.03 22.69
CA THR A 200 8.11 4.81 23.61
C THR A 200 8.81 3.81 24.52
N ASN A 201 10.10 3.58 24.31
CA ASN A 201 10.99 3.17 25.40
C ASN A 201 11.02 4.32 26.43
N GLY A 202 10.01 4.31 27.31
CA GLY A 202 9.82 5.29 28.36
C GLY A 202 10.67 4.95 29.58
N HIS A 203 11.77 5.69 29.71
CA HIS A 203 12.49 5.91 30.95
C HIS A 203 11.51 6.18 32.11
N TRP A 204 11.63 5.41 33.19
CA TRP A 204 10.84 5.60 34.40
C TRP A 204 11.39 6.82 35.15
N ASN A 205 10.62 7.90 35.23
CA ASN A 205 10.86 8.95 36.23
C ASN A 205 9.53 9.63 36.59
N GLY A 206 8.78 9.01 37.49
CA GLY A 206 7.54 9.56 38.05
C GLY A 206 7.83 10.31 39.34
N ASN A 207 7.95 11.64 39.25
CA ASN A 207 7.98 12.52 40.42
C ASN A 207 6.54 12.82 40.89
N ASN A 208 6.34 12.74 42.20
CA ASN A 208 5.07 12.85 42.90
C ASN A 208 4.53 14.29 42.90
N GLY A 209 3.28 14.48 42.47
CA GLY A 209 2.56 15.75 42.48
C GLY A 209 1.17 15.59 43.10
N GLN A 210 0.98 16.21 44.25
CA GLN A 210 -0.12 16.08 45.21
C GLN A 210 -1.36 16.94 44.85
N ARG A 211 -2.53 16.52 45.39
CA ARG A 211 -3.82 17.26 45.61
C ARG A 211 -4.83 17.23 44.44
N HIS A 212 -6.14 17.10 44.62
CA HIS A 212 -7.05 17.41 45.73
C HIS A 212 -8.30 16.50 45.66
N GLY A 213 -8.84 16.05 46.80
CA GLY A 213 -9.98 15.13 46.85
C GLY A 213 -11.36 15.80 46.80
N THR A 214 -12.36 15.01 46.39
CA THR A 214 -13.77 15.20 46.79
C THR A 214 -14.43 13.82 46.95
N LYS A 215 -15.13 13.61 48.07
CA LYS A 215 -15.88 12.41 48.45
C LYS A 215 -17.28 12.40 47.80
N GLY A 216 -17.82 11.21 47.52
CA GLY A 216 -19.26 10.98 47.28
C GLY A 216 -19.56 9.49 47.12
N ASN A 217 -20.45 8.95 47.97
CA ASN A 217 -20.68 7.53 48.26
C ASN A 217 -21.84 6.92 47.44
N ASN A 218 -21.77 5.59 47.24
CA ASN A 218 -22.83 4.55 47.16
C ASN A 218 -24.11 4.70 46.31
N GLY A 219 -24.44 3.60 45.60
CA GLY A 219 -25.82 3.21 45.33
C GLY A 219 -26.03 2.19 44.20
N ASN A 220 -26.06 0.89 44.54
CA ASN A 220 -26.69 -0.18 43.73
C ASN A 220 -28.21 0.06 43.65
N GLY A 221 -28.85 -0.33 42.54
CA GLY A 221 -30.31 -0.43 42.48
C GLY A 221 -30.88 -0.67 41.08
N GLU A 222 -31.61 -1.78 40.96
CA GLU A 222 -32.13 -2.42 39.75
C GLU A 222 -33.30 -1.69 39.05
N ASN A 223 -33.39 -1.91 37.73
CA ASN A 223 -34.55 -2.33 36.94
C ASN A 223 -35.93 -1.64 37.14
N THR A 224 -36.51 -1.08 36.07
CA THR A 224 -37.87 -1.45 35.57
C THR A 224 -38.32 -0.67 34.32
N ASN A 225 -39.06 -1.38 33.48
CA ASN A 225 -39.74 -0.97 32.25
C ASN A 225 -40.78 0.16 32.42
N GLY A 226 -40.99 0.95 31.36
CA GLY A 226 -42.13 1.84 31.21
C GLY A 226 -42.40 2.22 29.74
N TYR A 227 -43.57 1.80 29.25
CA TYR A 227 -44.07 1.87 27.88
C TYR A 227 -44.41 3.28 27.35
N ASN A 228 -44.18 3.46 26.04
CA ASN A 228 -45.08 3.96 24.97
C ASN A 228 -45.71 5.37 25.04
N GLY A 229 -45.61 6.14 23.95
CA GLY A 229 -46.25 7.46 23.82
C GLY A 229 -46.00 8.19 22.51
N ASN A 230 -46.75 7.78 21.49
CA ASN A 230 -46.84 8.22 20.09
C ASN A 230 -47.04 9.74 19.79
N ASN A 231 -46.52 10.15 18.63
CA ASN A 231 -47.14 10.97 17.54
C ASN A 231 -47.18 12.52 17.53
N GLY A 232 -46.69 13.06 16.39
CA GLY A 232 -47.11 14.29 15.66
C GLY A 232 -46.75 15.65 16.28
N ASN A 233 -46.42 16.72 15.55
CA ASN A 233 -46.78 17.10 14.19
C ASN A 233 -45.82 18.20 13.66
N ASN A 234 -45.62 18.28 12.35
CA ASN A 234 -44.93 19.38 11.67
C ASN A 234 -45.76 20.68 11.68
N GLY A 235 -45.08 21.82 11.71
CA GLY A 235 -45.68 23.14 11.48
C GLY A 235 -44.61 24.22 11.30
N TYR A 236 -44.46 24.70 10.07
CA TYR A 236 -43.60 25.80 9.64
C TYR A 236 -44.17 27.15 10.08
N GLU A 237 -43.31 28.10 10.50
CA GLU A 237 -43.47 29.52 10.14
C GLU A 237 -42.17 30.34 10.31
N ASN A 238 -41.98 31.25 9.37
CA ASN A 238 -40.84 32.15 9.15
C ASN A 238 -40.83 33.34 10.11
N THR A 239 -39.63 33.87 10.41
CA THR A 239 -39.34 35.32 10.31
C THR A 239 -37.82 35.58 10.36
N ASP A 240 -37.30 36.02 9.21
CA ASP A 240 -36.49 37.22 8.96
C ASP A 240 -35.46 37.73 10.01
N ASN A 241 -34.19 37.80 9.58
CA ASN A 241 -33.42 39.06 9.57
C ASN A 241 -32.03 38.83 8.94
N GLY A 242 -31.77 39.52 7.82
CA GLY A 242 -30.51 39.47 7.10
C GLY A 242 -29.37 40.25 7.74
N HIS A 243 -28.17 40.16 7.15
CA HIS A 243 -27.14 41.20 7.05
C HIS A 243 -26.25 40.89 5.82
N ASN A 244 -26.16 41.87 4.92
CA ASN A 244 -25.21 41.94 3.80
C ASN A 244 -23.80 42.25 4.32
N ILE A 245 -22.75 41.64 3.76
CA ILE A 245 -21.47 42.31 3.43
C ILE A 245 -20.89 41.66 2.15
N GLN A 246 -20.68 42.50 1.13
CA GLN A 246 -19.85 42.26 -0.06
C GLN A 246 -18.37 42.34 0.32
N ASP A 247 -17.50 41.58 -0.36
CA ASP A 247 -16.27 42.15 -0.91
C ASP A 247 -15.65 41.23 -1.98
N GLU A 248 -15.52 41.79 -3.18
CA GLU A 248 -14.68 41.33 -4.28
C GLU A 248 -13.21 41.61 -3.96
N ILE A 249 -12.28 40.67 -4.22
CA ILE A 249 -10.97 41.02 -4.80
C ILE A 249 -10.53 39.93 -5.80
N GLN A 250 -10.50 40.30 -7.07
CA GLN A 250 -9.72 39.65 -8.12
C GLN A 250 -8.23 39.93 -7.92
N ASN A 251 -7.36 38.94 -8.18
CA ASN A 251 -6.04 39.26 -8.73
C ASN A 251 -5.44 38.11 -9.54
N GLN A 252 -5.49 38.25 -10.87
CA GLN A 252 -4.58 37.62 -11.81
C GLN A 252 -3.34 38.51 -11.96
N ARG A 253 -2.11 37.96 -11.85
CA ARG A 253 -0.95 38.48 -12.60
C ARG A 253 0.03 37.37 -13.00
N ARG A 254 0.47 37.51 -14.24
CA ARG A 254 1.40 36.69 -15.05
C ARG A 254 2.88 36.98 -14.75
N THR A 255 3.71 35.95 -14.99
CA THR A 255 5.07 35.91 -15.63
C THR A 255 6.21 36.82 -15.11
N ASN A 256 7.35 36.22 -14.68
CA ASN A 256 8.61 36.15 -15.47
C ASN A 256 9.84 35.60 -14.68
N SER A 257 10.51 34.65 -15.33
CA SER A 257 11.96 34.34 -15.43
C SER A 257 12.99 34.91 -14.43
N ARG A 258 13.81 34.00 -13.83
CA ARG A 258 15.29 33.98 -13.71
C ARG A 258 15.67 32.52 -13.33
N GLY A 259 16.61 31.76 -13.89
CA GLY A 259 17.83 32.08 -14.64
C GLY A 259 19.08 31.71 -13.82
N ARG A 260 19.53 30.44 -13.87
CA ARG A 260 20.86 29.88 -13.51
C ARG A 260 20.72 28.35 -13.60
N GLY A 261 21.32 27.59 -14.52
CA GLY A 261 22.59 27.77 -15.20
C GLY A 261 23.66 27.04 -14.40
N ASP A 262 23.86 25.76 -14.67
CA ASP A 262 25.15 25.08 -14.52
C ASP A 262 25.20 23.89 -15.49
N THR A 263 26.17 23.99 -16.38
CA THR A 263 26.46 23.09 -17.49
C THR A 263 27.53 22.12 -17.00
N PHE A 264 27.20 20.83 -16.88
CA PHE A 264 28.22 19.80 -16.70
C PHE A 264 28.77 19.37 -18.07
N THR A 265 29.92 19.91 -18.43
CA THR A 265 30.77 19.45 -19.54
C THR A 265 31.39 18.09 -19.19
N LEU A 266 31.16 17.10 -20.06
CA LEU A 266 31.87 15.82 -20.08
C LEU A 266 33.29 16.02 -20.67
N PRO A 267 34.36 15.45 -20.09
CA PRO A 267 35.64 15.40 -20.75
C PRO A 267 35.65 14.28 -21.80
N ILE A 268 35.73 14.68 -23.07
CA ILE A 268 36.09 13.83 -24.20
C ILE A 268 37.61 13.68 -24.15
N SER A 269 38.12 12.48 -23.82
CA SER A 269 39.51 12.11 -24.08
C SER A 269 39.52 11.06 -25.18
N ALA A 270 40.01 11.47 -26.35
CA ALA A 270 40.30 10.59 -27.47
C ALA A 270 41.81 10.31 -27.44
N ASP A 271 42.19 9.10 -27.02
CA ASP A 271 43.53 8.57 -27.26
C ASP A 271 43.49 7.58 -28.44
N PRO A 272 44.47 7.62 -29.37
CA PRO A 272 44.47 6.77 -30.55
C PRO A 272 44.97 5.34 -30.27
N LEU A 273 44.34 4.37 -30.94
CA LEU A 273 44.72 2.97 -30.99
C LEU A 273 46.17 2.78 -31.48
N ARG A 274 46.98 2.03 -30.72
CA ARG A 274 48.25 1.47 -31.22
C ARG A 274 48.00 0.17 -31.98
N ILE A 275 48.51 0.12 -33.21
CA ILE A 275 48.69 -1.08 -34.02
C ILE A 275 50.10 -1.65 -33.75
N GLN A 276 50.20 -2.91 -33.35
CA GLN A 276 51.36 -3.80 -33.56
C GLN A 276 50.77 -5.22 -33.73
N VAL A 277 50.70 -5.75 -34.96
CA VAL A 277 51.64 -6.73 -35.58
C VAL A 277 51.94 -7.92 -34.68
#